data_AF-A0A6V7JHE8-F1
#
_entry.id   AF-A0A6V7JHE8-F1
#
_cell.length_a   1.000
_cell.length_b   1.000
_cell.length_c   1.000
_cell.angle_alpha   90.00
_cell.angle_beta   90.00
_cell.angle_gamma   90.00
#
_symmetry.space_group_name_H-M   'P 1'
#
loop_
_entity.id
_entity.type
_entity.pdbx_description
1 polymer ?
#
loop_
_entity_poly.entity_id
_entity_poly.type
_entity_poly.pdbx_seq_one_letter_code
_entity_poly.pdbx_strand_id
1 'polypeptide(L)' 'PKWCGIGVGFLTGIDLGEKTQVDACCEDHEQRDWQIKSNETAFGLKNEGSLTV' A
#
# COMPACT_ATOMS: atom_id res chain seq x y z
N PRO A 1 -0.06 12.37 6.38
CA PRO A 1 -0.59 11.04 6.02
C PRO A 1 0.40 9.95 6.43
N LYS A 2 -0.08 8.99 7.21
CA LYS A 2 0.66 7.83 7.69
C LYS A 2 0.61 6.66 6.70
N TRP A 3 -0.37 6.60 5.80
CA TRP A 3 -0.58 5.47 4.88
C TRP A 3 -0.28 5.80 3.42
N CYS A 4 -0.45 7.04 2.99
CA CYS A 4 -0.17 7.42 1.60
C CYS A 4 1.34 7.52 1.33
N GLY A 5 1.90 6.63 0.50
CA GLY A 5 3.30 6.67 0.10
C GLY A 5 3.84 5.34 -0.41
N ILE A 6 5.17 5.18 -0.35
CA ILE A 6 5.83 3.92 -0.72
C ILE A 6 5.63 2.93 0.43
N GLY A 7 4.68 2.01 0.26
CA GLY A 7 4.52 0.77 1.02
C GLY A 7 4.66 0.92 2.54
N VAL A 8 3.56 1.10 3.26
CA VAL A 8 3.61 1.11 4.73
C VAL A 8 3.47 -0.30 5.27
N GLY A 9 4.55 -1.07 5.11
CA GLY A 9 4.66 -2.41 5.66
C GLY A 9 4.46 -2.41 7.17
N PHE A 10 3.30 -2.90 7.60
CA PHE A 10 3.02 -3.32 8.98
C PHE A 10 3.13 -2.22 10.04
N LEU A 11 2.32 -1.16 9.95
CA LEU A 11 1.97 -0.40 11.14
C LEU A 11 0.92 -1.20 11.92
N THR A 12 1.35 -1.88 12.98
CA THR A 12 0.43 -2.51 13.93
C THR A 12 -0.30 -1.41 14.71
N GLY A 13 -1.55 -1.14 14.30
CA GLY A 13 -2.39 -0.09 14.87
C GLY A 13 -3.04 0.70 13.75
N ILE A 14 -4.38 0.66 13.70
CA ILE A 14 -5.18 1.52 12.82
C ILE A 14 -5.07 2.93 13.38
N ASP A 15 -4.03 3.66 12.96
CA ASP A 15 -3.84 5.04 13.32
C ASP A 15 -3.68 5.86 12.05
N LEU A 16 -4.60 6.80 11.87
CA LEU A 16 -4.62 7.70 10.72
C LEU A 16 -3.74 8.93 11.04
N GLY A 17 -3.15 9.52 10.00
CA GLY A 17 -2.47 10.79 10.08
C GLY A 17 -3.45 11.97 10.09
N GLU A 18 -2.92 13.19 10.16
CA GLU A 18 -3.70 14.44 10.25
C GLU A 18 -4.76 14.61 9.17
N LYS A 19 -4.51 14.10 7.96
CA LYS A 19 -5.45 14.11 6.82
C LYS A 19 -6.28 12.83 6.82
N THR A 20 -7.05 12.60 7.87
CA THR A 20 -7.73 11.33 8.17
C THR A 20 -8.52 10.76 7.00
N GLN A 21 -9.29 11.58 6.27
CA GLN A 21 -10.09 11.11 5.13
C GLN A 21 -9.23 10.60 3.97
N VAL A 22 -8.14 11.31 3.64
CA VAL A 22 -7.23 10.89 2.55
C VAL A 22 -6.44 9.67 2.99
N ASP A 23 -6.01 9.66 4.24
CA ASP A 23 -5.17 8.61 4.79
C ASP A 23 -5.93 7.29 4.97
N ALA A 24 -7.24 7.35 5.25
CA ALA A 24 -8.11 6.17 5.29
C ALA A 24 -8.24 5.50 3.91
N CYS A 25 -8.29 6.28 2.82
CA CYS A 25 -8.27 5.71 1.47
C CYS A 25 -6.93 5.01 1.18
N CYS A 26 -5.83 5.57 1.66
CA CYS A 26 -4.51 4.96 1.48
C CYS A 26 -4.32 3.73 2.38
N GLU A 27 -4.89 3.71 3.58
CA GLU A 27 -4.94 2.53 4.44
C GLU A 27 -5.65 1.38 3.74
N ASP A 28 -6.86 1.63 3.24
CA ASP A 28 -7.65 0.62 2.51
C ASP A 28 -6.92 0.14 1.25
N HIS A 29 -6.21 1.01 0.54
CA HIS A 29 -5.38 0.65 -0.62
C HIS A 29 -4.22 -0.29 -0.25
N GLU A 30 -3.51 0.00 0.84
CA GLU A 30 -2.33 -0.76 1.28
C GLU A 30 -2.69 -2.14 1.86
N GLN A 31 -3.93 -2.32 2.35
CA GLN A 31 -4.40 -3.58 2.94
C GLN A 31 -5.01 -4.56 1.94
N ARG A 32 -5.03 -4.24 0.64
CA ARG A 32 -5.57 -5.13 -0.39
C ARG A 32 -4.65 -6.34 -0.61
N ASP A 33 -5.27 -7.50 -0.76
CA ASP A 33 -4.60 -8.79 -0.96
C ASP A 33 -4.15 -9.04 -2.42
N TRP A 34 -4.58 -8.18 -3.35
CA TRP A 34 -4.30 -8.28 -4.78
C TRP A 34 -3.13 -7.41 -5.26
N GLN A 35 -2.17 -7.12 -4.39
CA GLN A 35 -0.98 -6.34 -4.71
C GLN A 35 0.13 -7.19 -5.34
N ILE A 36 0.91 -6.59 -6.25
CA ILE A 36 2.14 -7.13 -6.82
C ILE A 36 3.28 -6.21 -6.39
N LYS A 37 4.13 -6.65 -5.46
CA LYS A 37 5.23 -5.81 -4.97
C LYS A 37 6.22 -5.49 -6.08
N SER A 38 7.03 -4.45 -5.86
CA SER A 38 8.12 -4.13 -6.78
C SER A 38 8.98 -5.37 -7.06
N ASN A 39 9.25 -5.64 -8.34
CA ASN A 39 9.98 -6.81 -8.81
C ASN A 39 9.34 -8.17 -8.47
N GLU A 40 8.09 -8.22 -8.01
CA GLU A 40 7.35 -9.46 -7.81
C GLU A 40 6.65 -9.92 -9.09
N THR A 41 6.43 -11.23 -9.21
CA THR A 41 5.53 -11.82 -10.20
C THR A 41 4.36 -12.45 -9.47
N ALA A 42 3.15 -11.96 -9.73
CA ALA A 42 1.91 -12.52 -9.18
C ALA A 42 0.81 -12.46 -10.25
N PHE A 43 -0.16 -13.37 -10.17
CA PHE A 43 -1.26 -13.45 -11.14
C PHE A 43 -0.82 -13.57 -12.61
N GLY A 44 0.39 -14.09 -12.87
CA GLY A 44 0.98 -14.17 -14.20
C GLY A 44 1.53 -12.84 -14.75
N LEU A 45 1.55 -11.78 -13.95
CA LEU A 45 2.06 -10.46 -14.29
C LEU A 45 3.36 -10.17 -13.52
N LYS A 46 4.33 -9.54 -14.18
CA LYS A 46 5.58 -9.06 -13.57
C LYS A 46 5.47 -7.57 -13.29
N ASN A 47 5.70 -7.16 -12.04
CA ASN A 47 5.89 -5.75 -11.73
C ASN A 47 7.35 -5.36 -11.95
N GLU A 48 7.64 -4.69 -13.08
CA GLU A 48 8.98 -4.15 -13.41
C GLU A 48 9.24 -2.77 -12.77
N GLY A 49 8.26 -2.21 -12.08
CA GLY A 49 8.36 -0.92 -11.40
C GLY A 49 9.06 -1.00 -10.04
N SER A 50 9.46 0.16 -9.54
CA SER A 50 10.05 0.33 -8.20
C SER A 50 9.02 0.45 -7.08
N LEU A 51 7.72 0.42 -7.41
CA LEU A 51 6.59 0.58 -6.48
C LEU A 51 5.64 -0.62 -6.58
N THR A 52 4.93 -0.93 -5.49
CA THR A 52 3.83 -1.91 -5.49
C THR A 52 2.70 -1.44 -6.41
N VAL A 53 2.10 -2.38 -7.14
CA VAL A 53 0.95 -2.16 -8.03
C VAL A 53 -0.22 -3.07 -7.70
#